data_AF-A0AAD5E3E6-F1
#
_entry.id   AF-A0AAD5E3E6-F1
#
_cell.length_a   1.000
_cell.length_b   1.000
_cell.length_c   1.000
_cell.angle_alpha   90.00
_cell.angle_beta   90.00
_cell.angle_gamma   90.00
#
_symmetry.space_group_name_H-M   'P 1'
#
loop_
_entity.id
_entity.type
_entity.pdbx_description
1 polymer ?
#
loop_
_entity_poly.entity_id
_entity_poly.type
_entity_poly.pdbx_seq_one_letter_code
_entity_poly.pdbx_strand_id
1 'polypeptide(L)'
;MQFKIGFLAVLVLLVNAVFAQLVPFDFDDKTFKSVMEAAMNSDKQEGKKILYQEDAPDYRSNGEGDSPQSLFDHLPRDPALSTFLDILMQVDDVLQLMNDPYAEPKFTLFAPTNTAFKAYISNSDNRATLYSEDGFKNFLLCHIVPHGKYSIKDLEKAKKLETATSGRSISVHYNWITGITLDKKAKVDSNFIDAMNGIAYKIDHVLEQAK
;
A
#
# COMPACT_ATOMS: atom_id res chain seq x y z
N MET A 1 15.42 -12.31 52.47
CA MET A 1 16.49 -12.32 51.44
C MET A 1 15.93 -11.64 50.20
N GLN A 2 16.75 -10.79 49.58
CA GLN A 2 16.38 -9.52 48.94
C GLN A 2 15.56 -9.61 47.63
N PHE A 3 14.76 -8.56 47.43
CA PHE A 3 13.96 -8.18 46.26
C PHE A 3 14.81 -7.92 45.00
N LYS A 4 14.23 -8.14 43.80
CA LYS A 4 14.50 -7.28 42.63
C LYS A 4 13.27 -7.18 41.71
N ILE A 5 12.63 -6.02 41.86
CA ILE A 5 11.58 -5.43 41.02
C ILE A 5 12.22 -4.88 39.73
N GLY A 6 11.42 -4.79 38.68
CA GLY A 6 11.82 -4.51 37.30
C GLY A 6 12.54 -3.18 37.05
N PHE A 7 13.24 -3.15 35.90
CA PHE A 7 13.77 -1.93 35.30
C PHE A 7 14.14 -2.15 33.82
N LEU A 8 13.26 -2.79 33.02
CA LEU A 8 13.47 -2.92 31.56
C LEU A 8 12.67 -1.88 30.74
N ALA A 9 12.01 -0.92 31.39
CA ALA A 9 11.12 0.02 30.71
C ALA A 9 11.49 1.51 30.84
N VAL A 10 12.70 1.87 31.28
CA VAL A 10 13.05 3.30 31.49
C VAL A 10 14.33 3.77 30.78
N LEU A 11 15.11 2.90 30.13
CA LEU A 11 16.37 3.32 29.48
C LEU A 11 16.26 3.62 27.97
N VAL A 12 15.07 3.99 27.47
CA VAL A 12 14.92 4.61 26.13
C VAL A 12 14.49 6.09 26.25
N LEU A 13 14.26 6.59 27.46
CA LEU A 13 13.81 7.96 27.73
C LEU A 13 14.90 8.90 28.28
N LEU A 14 16.19 8.53 28.16
CA LEU A 14 17.33 9.36 28.55
C LEU A 14 18.28 9.70 27.39
N VAL A 15 17.79 9.72 26.14
CA VAL A 15 18.57 10.28 25.03
C VAL A 15 18.33 11.79 24.88
N ASN A 16 17.29 12.35 25.51
CA ASN A 16 17.03 13.79 25.51
C ASN A 16 17.28 14.40 26.90
N ALA A 17 18.55 14.59 27.28
CA ALA A 17 19.02 15.70 28.12
C ALA A 17 20.43 15.44 28.70
N VAL A 18 21.45 15.33 27.85
CA VAL A 18 22.80 15.79 28.24
C VAL A 18 23.45 16.45 27.02
N PHE A 19 22.89 17.58 26.60
CA PHE A 19 23.59 18.53 25.75
C PHE A 19 24.42 19.41 26.68
N ALA A 20 25.65 19.00 26.98
CA ALA A 20 26.78 19.86 27.37
C ALA A 20 27.86 19.03 28.06
N GLN A 21 28.76 18.44 27.27
CA GLN A 21 30.20 18.51 27.55
C GLN A 21 30.94 18.04 26.31
N LEU A 22 31.75 18.95 25.75
CA LEU A 22 32.64 18.68 24.64
C LEU A 22 33.57 17.53 25.01
N VAL A 23 33.34 16.37 24.42
CA VAL A 23 34.42 15.41 24.15
C VAL A 23 34.51 15.38 22.63
N PRO A 24 35.64 15.75 21.99
CA PRO A 24 35.80 15.46 20.59
C PRO A 24 35.69 13.95 20.45
N PHE A 25 34.62 13.49 19.80
CA PHE A 25 34.47 12.09 19.45
C PHE A 25 35.57 11.81 18.41
N ASP A 26 36.71 11.33 18.89
CA ASP A 26 37.82 10.94 18.05
C ASP A 26 37.44 9.59 17.42
N PHE A 27 37.04 9.64 16.15
CA PHE A 27 36.82 8.46 15.33
C PHE A 27 38.19 7.82 15.03
N ASP A 28 38.81 7.14 16.00
CA ASP A 28 39.90 6.22 15.69
C ASP A 28 39.30 5.04 14.90
N ASP A 29 39.92 4.76 13.75
CA ASP A 29 39.58 3.71 12.78
C ASP A 29 39.43 2.33 13.47
N LYS A 30 40.16 2.10 14.56
CA LYS A 30 40.04 0.88 15.38
C LYS A 30 38.69 0.74 16.09
N THR A 31 38.11 1.85 16.54
CA THR A 31 36.82 1.86 17.23
C THR A 31 35.71 1.58 16.24
N PHE A 32 35.75 2.23 15.07
CA PHE A 32 34.81 1.96 13.98
C PHE A 32 34.92 0.52 13.49
N LYS A 33 36.14 0.01 13.30
CA LYS A 33 36.38 -1.38 12.94
C LYS A 33 35.83 -2.34 13.98
N SER A 34 36.01 -2.09 15.28
CA SER A 34 35.46 -2.95 16.33
C SER A 34 33.92 -2.95 16.40
N VAL A 35 33.29 -1.80 16.13
CA VAL A 35 31.83 -1.68 16.06
C VAL A 35 31.29 -2.36 14.81
N MET A 36 31.97 -2.22 13.67
CA MET A 36 31.65 -2.92 12.44
C MET A 36 31.86 -4.43 12.58
N GLU A 37 32.95 -4.87 13.20
CA GLU A 37 33.25 -6.28 13.43
C GLU A 37 32.26 -6.91 14.43
N ALA A 38 31.82 -6.16 15.44
CA ALA A 38 30.73 -6.58 16.32
C ALA A 38 29.36 -6.64 15.61
N ALA A 39 29.04 -5.66 14.75
CA ALA A 39 27.82 -5.66 13.93
C ALA A 39 27.83 -6.79 12.88
N MET A 40 28.99 -7.11 12.31
CA MET A 40 29.15 -8.20 11.36
C MET A 40 29.13 -9.58 12.04
N ASN A 41 29.46 -9.67 13.34
CA ASN A 41 29.46 -10.93 14.08
C ASN A 41 28.15 -11.22 14.82
N SER A 42 27.20 -10.26 14.87
CA SER A 42 25.86 -10.48 15.44
C SER A 42 24.86 -11.12 14.47
N ASP A 43 25.18 -11.18 13.17
CA ASP A 43 24.28 -11.67 12.12
C ASP A 43 24.56 -13.12 11.70
N LYS A 44 24.71 -14.00 12.70
CA LYS A 44 24.45 -15.45 12.51
C LYS A 44 22.94 -15.74 12.51
N GLN A 45 22.16 -14.90 11.84
CA GLN A 45 20.86 -15.32 11.32
C GLN A 45 21.10 -15.96 9.96
N GLU A 46 20.45 -17.09 9.70
CA GLU A 46 20.46 -17.76 8.40
C GLU A 46 20.34 -16.72 7.29
N GLY A 47 21.44 -16.52 6.55
CA GLY A 47 21.56 -15.40 5.63
C GLY A 47 20.40 -15.40 4.65
N LYS A 48 19.81 -14.23 4.39
CA LYS A 48 18.88 -14.00 3.29
C LYS A 48 19.54 -14.48 2.00
N LYS A 49 19.28 -15.73 1.63
CA LYS A 49 19.82 -16.36 0.44
C LYS A 49 18.99 -15.87 -0.72
N ILE A 50 19.62 -15.22 -1.69
CA ILE A 50 19.00 -15.01 -3.00
C ILE A 50 18.74 -16.41 -3.55
N LEU A 51 17.46 -16.80 -3.63
CA LEU A 51 17.05 -18.05 -4.26
C LEU A 51 17.15 -17.85 -5.77
N TYR A 52 18.38 -17.88 -6.30
CA TYR A 52 18.60 -17.88 -7.74
C TYR A 52 18.06 -19.19 -8.30
N GLN A 53 17.06 -19.09 -9.17
CA GLN A 53 16.64 -20.17 -10.06
C GLN A 53 17.29 -19.90 -11.42
N GLU A 54 18.17 -20.81 -11.84
CA GLU A 54 18.95 -20.70 -13.08
C GLU A 54 18.07 -20.62 -14.33
N ASP A 55 16.87 -21.21 -14.26
CA ASP A 55 15.87 -21.22 -15.33
C ASP A 55 14.66 -20.32 -15.03
N ALA A 56 14.77 -19.35 -14.11
CA ALA A 56 13.68 -18.41 -13.88
C ALA A 56 13.39 -17.63 -15.17
N PRO A 57 12.16 -17.69 -15.71
CA PRO A 57 11.83 -16.97 -16.94
C PRO A 57 12.08 -15.48 -16.75
N ASP A 58 12.73 -14.86 -17.74
CA ASP A 58 12.98 -13.42 -17.75
C ASP A 58 11.63 -12.70 -17.78
N TYR A 59 11.41 -11.74 -16.88
CA TYR A 59 10.10 -11.11 -16.63
C TYR A 59 9.62 -10.18 -17.77
N ARG A 60 10.26 -10.22 -18.94
CA ARG A 60 9.83 -9.54 -20.16
C ARG A 60 9.11 -10.51 -21.09
N SER A 61 7.84 -10.79 -20.84
CA SER A 61 6.99 -11.47 -21.82
C SER A 61 6.15 -10.45 -22.60
N ASN A 62 6.53 -10.22 -23.86
CA ASN A 62 5.60 -9.89 -24.94
C ASN A 62 5.64 -11.08 -25.91
N GLY A 63 4.86 -12.14 -25.65
CA GLY A 63 4.63 -13.22 -26.62
C GLY A 63 4.69 -14.65 -26.04
N GLU A 64 3.58 -15.38 -26.19
CA GLU A 64 3.42 -16.84 -26.08
C GLU A 64 4.06 -17.51 -24.85
N GLY A 65 3.40 -17.37 -23.70
CA GLY A 65 3.75 -18.05 -22.46
C GLY A 65 3.48 -17.21 -21.20
N ASP A 66 2.37 -16.45 -21.19
CA ASP A 66 2.10 -15.43 -20.17
C ASP A 66 2.07 -16.05 -18.77
N SER A 67 3.10 -15.73 -17.99
CA SER A 67 3.01 -15.85 -16.54
C SER A 67 1.87 -14.93 -16.09
N PRO A 68 0.91 -15.44 -15.28
CA PRO A 68 -0.28 -14.69 -14.96
C PRO A 68 0.11 -13.42 -14.18
N GLN A 69 -0.20 -12.26 -14.76
CA GLN A 69 0.11 -10.96 -14.17
C GLN A 69 -1.03 -10.49 -13.27
N SER A 70 -0.67 -10.01 -12.09
CA SER A 70 -1.54 -9.43 -11.07
C SER A 70 -1.72 -7.92 -11.31
N LEU A 71 -2.70 -7.30 -10.66
CA LEU A 71 -2.86 -5.84 -10.70
C LEU A 71 -1.58 -5.12 -10.24
N PHE A 72 -0.85 -5.68 -9.27
CA PHE A 72 0.42 -5.12 -8.83
C PHE A 72 1.48 -5.05 -9.95
N ASP A 73 1.44 -5.95 -10.94
CA ASP A 73 2.38 -5.95 -12.09
C ASP A 73 2.05 -4.88 -13.14
N HIS A 74 0.81 -4.40 -13.16
CA HIS A 74 0.32 -3.44 -14.17
C HIS A 74 0.25 -2.01 -13.64
N LEU A 75 -0.19 -1.81 -12.39
CA LEU A 75 -0.38 -0.48 -11.79
C LEU A 75 0.87 0.43 -11.87
N PRO A 76 2.12 -0.06 -11.66
CA PRO A 76 3.32 0.78 -11.75
C PRO A 76 3.59 1.40 -13.12
N ARG A 77 2.92 0.93 -14.18
CA ARG A 77 3.06 1.47 -15.55
C ARG A 77 2.38 2.83 -15.69
N ASP A 78 1.44 3.18 -14.81
CA ASP A 78 0.76 4.47 -14.82
C ASP A 78 1.36 5.42 -13.76
N PRO A 79 2.09 6.48 -14.16
CA PRO A 79 2.70 7.41 -13.23
C PRO A 79 1.68 8.21 -12.40
N ALA A 80 0.41 8.27 -12.83
CA ALA A 80 -0.65 8.94 -12.06
C ALA A 80 -1.08 8.16 -10.81
N LEU A 81 -0.60 6.92 -10.65
CA LEU A 81 -0.93 6.04 -9.51
C LEU A 81 0.23 5.85 -8.53
N SER A 82 1.35 6.55 -8.72
CA SER A 82 2.54 6.38 -7.87
C SER A 82 2.25 6.56 -6.38
N THR A 83 1.46 7.57 -5.99
CA THR A 83 1.13 7.78 -4.58
C THR A 83 0.22 6.69 -4.00
N PHE A 84 -0.67 6.13 -4.82
CA PHE A 84 -1.48 4.98 -4.39
C PHE A 84 -0.59 3.75 -4.13
N LEU A 85 0.37 3.50 -5.01
CA LEU A 85 1.34 2.41 -4.87
C LEU A 85 2.22 2.57 -3.64
N ASP A 86 2.68 3.78 -3.34
CA ASP A 86 3.45 4.06 -2.13
C ASP A 86 2.69 3.67 -0.85
N ILE A 87 1.37 3.93 -0.81
CA ILE A 87 0.51 3.54 0.32
C ILE A 87 0.30 2.02 0.32
N LEU A 88 0.04 1.42 -0.84
CA LEU A 88 -0.14 -0.02 -0.97
C LEU A 88 1.07 -0.80 -0.45
N MET A 89 2.28 -0.35 -0.77
CA MET A 89 3.53 -1.00 -0.34
C MET A 89 3.77 -0.95 1.18
N GLN A 90 3.01 -0.14 1.92
CA GLN A 90 3.12 -0.03 3.37
C GLN A 90 2.11 -0.92 4.12
N VAL A 91 1.25 -1.64 3.40
CA VAL A 91 0.18 -2.46 3.98
C VAL A 91 0.31 -3.89 3.45
N ASP A 92 1.05 -4.72 4.18
CA ASP A 92 1.50 -6.05 3.74
C ASP A 92 0.37 -6.99 3.30
N ASP A 93 -0.75 -7.03 4.03
CA ASP A 93 -1.86 -7.93 3.73
C ASP A 93 -2.61 -7.54 2.45
N VAL A 94 -2.82 -6.23 2.22
CA VAL A 94 -3.42 -5.73 0.98
C VAL A 94 -2.44 -5.86 -0.19
N LEU A 95 -1.13 -5.65 0.05
CA LEU A 95 -0.09 -5.86 -0.95
C LEU A 95 -0.07 -7.32 -1.42
N GLN A 96 -0.12 -8.28 -0.49
CA GLN A 96 -0.17 -9.71 -0.81
C GLN A 96 -1.40 -10.04 -1.67
N LEU A 97 -2.58 -9.52 -1.32
CA LEU A 97 -3.80 -9.69 -2.11
C LEU A 97 -3.65 -9.11 -3.54
N MET A 98 -3.06 -7.93 -3.67
CA MET A 98 -2.87 -7.24 -4.96
C MET A 98 -1.83 -7.93 -5.85
N ASN A 99 -0.84 -8.58 -5.25
CA ASN A 99 0.29 -9.22 -5.92
C ASN A 99 0.04 -10.71 -6.24
N ASP A 100 -0.99 -11.34 -5.66
CA ASP A 100 -1.37 -12.71 -6.02
C ASP A 100 -2.24 -12.71 -7.30
N PRO A 101 -1.72 -13.18 -8.46
CA PRO A 101 -2.49 -13.21 -9.70
C PRO A 101 -3.65 -14.23 -9.67
N TYR A 102 -3.65 -15.16 -8.72
CA TYR A 102 -4.68 -16.18 -8.56
C TYR A 102 -5.67 -15.86 -7.43
N ALA A 103 -5.60 -14.67 -6.85
CA ALA A 103 -6.50 -14.27 -5.76
C ALA A 103 -7.98 -14.42 -6.17
N GLU A 104 -8.73 -15.14 -5.34
CA GLU A 104 -10.17 -15.32 -5.47
C GLU A 104 -10.87 -14.97 -4.14
N PRO A 105 -12.06 -14.33 -4.17
CA PRO A 105 -12.71 -13.80 -5.37
C PRO A 105 -11.90 -12.68 -6.02
N LYS A 106 -11.93 -12.63 -7.35
CA LYS A 106 -11.40 -11.48 -8.11
C LYS A 106 -12.02 -10.18 -7.62
N PHE A 107 -11.33 -9.06 -7.80
CA PHE A 107 -11.77 -7.78 -7.27
C PHE A 107 -11.72 -6.64 -8.29
N THR A 108 -12.42 -5.55 -7.96
CA THR A 108 -12.34 -4.29 -8.70
C THR A 108 -11.69 -3.24 -7.82
N LEU A 109 -10.64 -2.61 -8.31
CA LEU A 109 -9.92 -1.54 -7.64
C LEU A 109 -10.30 -0.19 -8.26
N PHE A 110 -10.69 0.76 -7.41
CA PHE A 110 -10.87 2.16 -7.80
C PHE A 110 -9.69 2.99 -7.28
N ALA A 111 -8.62 3.13 -8.05
CA ALA A 111 -7.38 3.76 -7.62
C ALA A 111 -7.43 5.29 -7.80
N PRO A 112 -7.38 6.11 -6.74
CA PRO A 112 -7.34 7.56 -6.87
C PRO A 112 -6.02 8.01 -7.50
N THR A 113 -6.10 8.96 -8.42
CA THR A 113 -4.92 9.58 -9.02
C THR A 113 -4.13 10.41 -8.00
N ASN A 114 -2.85 10.67 -8.29
CA ASN A 114 -2.01 11.57 -7.48
C ASN A 114 -2.67 12.94 -7.25
N THR A 115 -3.38 13.48 -8.25
CA THR A 115 -4.14 14.74 -8.13
C THR A 115 -5.31 14.60 -7.16
N ALA A 116 -6.08 13.51 -7.27
CA ALA A 116 -7.18 13.19 -6.36
C ALA A 116 -6.70 13.07 -4.91
N PHE A 117 -5.59 12.36 -4.71
CA PHE A 117 -4.99 12.16 -3.40
C PHE A 117 -4.49 13.48 -2.80
N LYS A 118 -3.79 14.31 -3.58
CA LYS A 118 -3.33 15.64 -3.14
C LYS A 118 -4.50 16.52 -2.68
N ALA A 119 -5.62 16.49 -3.41
CA ALA A 119 -6.82 17.21 -3.02
C ALA A 119 -7.41 16.66 -1.71
N TYR A 120 -7.45 15.34 -1.55
CA TYR A 120 -7.96 14.68 -0.34
C TYR A 120 -7.20 15.07 0.93
N ILE A 121 -5.86 15.02 0.92
CA ILE A 121 -5.02 15.35 2.09
C ILE A 121 -4.90 16.84 2.39
N SER A 122 -5.42 17.71 1.50
CA SER A 122 -5.48 19.16 1.75
C SER A 122 -6.47 19.51 2.87
N ASN A 123 -7.47 18.63 3.10
CA ASN A 123 -8.36 18.71 4.24
C ASN A 123 -7.66 18.11 5.48
N SER A 124 -7.65 18.87 6.58
CA SER A 124 -6.96 18.48 7.83
C SER A 124 -7.50 17.20 8.45
N ASP A 125 -8.81 16.99 8.40
CA ASP A 125 -9.48 15.87 9.03
C ASP A 125 -9.20 14.59 8.23
N ASN A 126 -9.31 14.67 6.90
CA ASN A 126 -8.95 13.57 6.00
C ASN A 126 -7.50 13.15 6.18
N ARG A 127 -6.59 14.12 6.29
CA ARG A 127 -5.19 13.87 6.55
C ARG A 127 -4.98 13.19 7.91
N ALA A 128 -5.65 13.67 8.96
CA ALA A 128 -5.58 13.07 10.29
C ALA A 128 -6.11 11.62 10.30
N THR A 129 -7.23 11.35 9.62
CA THR A 129 -7.76 9.98 9.46
C THR A 129 -6.78 9.09 8.70
N LEU A 130 -6.19 9.58 7.62
CA LEU A 130 -5.26 8.80 6.80
C LEU A 130 -3.98 8.41 7.55
N TYR A 131 -3.45 9.29 8.40
CA TYR A 131 -2.25 9.05 9.21
C TYR A 131 -2.55 8.48 10.61
N SER A 132 -3.77 7.99 10.84
CA SER A 132 -4.08 7.18 12.02
C SER A 132 -3.46 5.78 11.91
N GLU A 133 -3.43 5.03 13.02
CA GLU A 133 -2.81 3.70 13.10
C GLU A 133 -3.24 2.74 11.97
N ASP A 134 -4.54 2.68 11.68
CA ASP A 134 -5.11 1.84 10.61
C ASP A 134 -5.46 2.64 9.34
N GLY A 135 -5.02 3.90 9.24
CA GLY A 135 -5.50 4.85 8.25
C GLY A 135 -5.22 4.42 6.80
N PHE A 136 -4.02 3.92 6.52
CA PHE A 136 -3.64 3.41 5.19
C PHE A 136 -4.39 2.14 4.82
N LYS A 137 -4.52 1.19 5.74
CA LYS A 137 -5.26 -0.05 5.50
C LYS A 137 -6.73 0.25 5.21
N ASN A 138 -7.38 1.05 6.04
CA ASN A 138 -8.77 1.45 5.84
C ASN A 138 -8.96 2.25 4.55
N PHE A 139 -8.00 3.11 4.20
CA PHE A 139 -7.98 3.81 2.91
C PHE A 139 -7.97 2.80 1.75
N LEU A 140 -7.05 1.84 1.73
CA LEU A 140 -6.97 0.86 0.64
C LEU A 140 -8.24 0.01 0.54
N LEU A 141 -8.76 -0.48 1.67
CA LEU A 141 -9.96 -1.32 1.70
C LEU A 141 -11.22 -0.60 1.20
N CYS A 142 -11.32 0.72 1.39
CA CYS A 142 -12.42 1.52 0.83
C CYS A 142 -12.39 1.60 -0.69
N HIS A 143 -11.24 1.39 -1.32
CA HIS A 143 -11.06 1.45 -2.77
C HIS A 143 -11.14 0.08 -3.45
N ILE A 144 -11.27 -1.00 -2.68
CA ILE A 144 -11.36 -2.37 -3.18
C ILE A 144 -12.81 -2.83 -3.08
N VAL A 145 -13.36 -3.34 -4.18
CA VAL A 145 -14.64 -4.06 -4.23
C VAL A 145 -14.33 -5.55 -4.42
N PRO A 146 -14.51 -6.40 -3.38
CA PRO A 146 -13.98 -7.77 -3.38
C PRO A 146 -14.88 -8.78 -4.10
N HIS A 147 -15.99 -8.36 -4.72
CA HIS A 147 -17.04 -9.26 -5.21
C HIS A 147 -17.04 -9.46 -6.73
N GLY A 148 -15.88 -9.38 -7.37
CA GLY A 148 -15.70 -9.65 -8.79
C GLY A 148 -15.06 -8.51 -9.57
N LYS A 149 -14.77 -8.81 -10.85
CA LYS A 149 -14.41 -7.82 -11.86
C LYS A 149 -15.66 -7.17 -12.42
N TYR A 150 -15.86 -5.89 -12.13
CA TYR A 150 -16.95 -5.11 -12.70
C TYR A 150 -16.44 -4.40 -13.96
N SER A 151 -16.95 -4.80 -15.13
CA SER A 151 -16.71 -4.06 -16.37
C SER A 151 -17.46 -2.73 -16.35
N ILE A 152 -17.13 -1.81 -17.26
CA ILE A 152 -17.90 -0.57 -17.44
C ILE A 152 -19.40 -0.85 -17.60
N LYS A 153 -19.77 -1.87 -18.37
CA LYS A 153 -21.18 -2.25 -18.57
C LYS A 153 -21.85 -2.78 -17.30
N ASP A 154 -21.08 -3.40 -16.41
CA ASP A 154 -21.59 -3.86 -15.11
C ASP A 154 -21.75 -2.67 -14.16
N LEU A 155 -20.79 -1.75 -14.16
CA LEU A 155 -20.85 -0.51 -13.37
C LEU A 155 -21.99 0.40 -13.81
N GLU A 156 -22.30 0.49 -15.11
CA GLU A 156 -23.46 1.23 -15.63
C GLU A 156 -24.80 0.72 -15.08
N LYS A 157 -24.89 -0.57 -14.77
CA LYS A 157 -26.08 -1.23 -14.22
C LYS A 157 -26.06 -1.28 -12.69
N ALA A 158 -24.88 -1.18 -12.09
CA ALA A 158 -24.72 -1.19 -10.65
C ALA A 158 -25.36 0.05 -10.04
N LYS A 159 -26.07 -0.15 -8.92
CA LYS A 159 -26.58 0.97 -8.09
C LYS A 159 -25.72 1.18 -6.86
N LYS A 160 -25.11 0.10 -6.38
CA LYS A 160 -24.37 0.03 -5.12
C LYS A 160 -23.33 -1.08 -5.22
N LEU A 161 -22.14 -0.84 -4.70
CA LEU A 161 -21.05 -1.83 -4.60
C LEU A 161 -20.57 -1.88 -3.16
N GLU A 162 -20.39 -3.08 -2.61
CA GLU A 162 -19.82 -3.25 -1.27
C GLU A 162 -18.29 -3.22 -1.36
N THR A 163 -17.66 -2.45 -0.48
CA THR A 163 -16.20 -2.36 -0.43
C THR A 163 -15.63 -3.41 0.50
N ALA A 164 -14.31 -3.63 0.46
CA ALA A 164 -13.63 -4.50 1.41
C ALA A 164 -13.65 -3.94 2.84
N THR A 165 -13.96 -2.64 3.02
CA THR A 165 -14.31 -2.09 4.33
C THR A 165 -15.69 -2.58 4.77
N SER A 166 -15.74 -3.24 5.94
CA SER A 166 -16.97 -3.81 6.50
C SER A 166 -18.09 -2.77 6.63
N GLY A 167 -19.28 -3.10 6.13
CA GLY A 167 -20.47 -2.24 6.18
C GLY A 167 -20.41 -0.99 5.31
N ARG A 168 -19.31 -0.75 4.57
CA ARG A 168 -19.17 0.37 3.65
C ARG A 168 -19.57 -0.06 2.25
N SER A 169 -20.34 0.79 1.59
CA SER A 169 -20.70 0.60 0.20
C SER A 169 -20.64 1.91 -0.55
N ILE A 170 -20.31 1.84 -1.83
CA ILE A 170 -20.21 2.95 -2.75
C ILE A 170 -21.50 3.00 -3.57
N SER A 171 -22.11 4.18 -3.67
CA SER A 171 -23.20 4.42 -4.61
C SER A 171 -22.64 4.62 -6.02
N VAL A 172 -23.26 3.98 -7.02
CA VAL A 172 -22.84 4.09 -8.42
C VAL A 172 -23.93 4.82 -9.20
N HIS A 173 -23.53 5.89 -9.88
CA HIS A 173 -24.39 6.65 -10.76
C HIS A 173 -23.80 6.68 -12.17
N TYR A 174 -24.61 6.31 -13.16
CA TYR A 174 -24.25 6.40 -14.56
C TYR A 174 -25.07 7.47 -15.27
N ASN A 175 -24.38 8.28 -16.06
CA ASN A 175 -24.96 9.24 -16.98
C ASN A 175 -24.24 9.13 -18.33
N TRP A 176 -25.01 9.09 -19.42
CA TRP A 176 -24.46 8.89 -20.77
C TRP A 176 -23.54 10.02 -21.26
N ILE A 177 -23.64 11.23 -20.68
CA ILE A 177 -22.80 12.39 -21.00
C ILE A 177 -21.57 12.43 -20.09
N THR A 178 -21.75 12.26 -18.78
CA THR A 178 -20.69 12.48 -17.78
C THR A 178 -19.99 11.21 -17.32
N GLY A 179 -20.42 10.04 -17.80
CA GLY A 179 -19.86 8.75 -17.43
C GLY A 179 -20.31 8.25 -16.06
N ILE A 180 -19.48 7.41 -15.45
CA ILE A 180 -19.74 6.77 -14.15
C ILE A 180 -19.18 7.65 -13.03
N THR A 181 -20.01 7.88 -12.00
CA THR A 181 -19.63 8.61 -10.78
C THR A 181 -19.95 7.76 -9.56
N LEU A 182 -18.96 7.61 -8.68
CA LEU A 182 -19.00 6.91 -7.41
C LEU A 182 -19.20 7.92 -6.27
N ASP A 183 -20.07 7.59 -5.31
CA ASP A 183 -20.39 8.43 -4.15
C ASP A 183 -20.69 9.91 -4.51
N LYS A 184 -21.30 10.10 -5.68
CA LYS A 184 -21.67 11.40 -6.26
C LYS A 184 -20.49 12.37 -6.50
N LYS A 185 -19.25 11.93 -6.29
CA LYS A 185 -18.05 12.77 -6.38
C LYS A 185 -17.00 12.19 -7.33
N ALA A 186 -16.60 10.94 -7.10
CA ALA A 186 -15.47 10.33 -7.78
C ALA A 186 -15.87 9.85 -9.18
N LYS A 187 -15.38 10.51 -10.23
CA LYS A 187 -15.57 10.08 -11.61
C LYS A 187 -14.59 8.96 -11.93
N VAL A 188 -15.08 7.96 -12.65
CA VAL A 188 -14.31 6.79 -13.08
C VAL A 188 -13.75 7.06 -14.48
N ASP A 189 -12.44 6.92 -14.66
CA ASP A 189 -11.81 6.87 -15.99
C ASP A 189 -12.22 5.56 -16.67
N SER A 190 -12.77 5.63 -17.87
CA SER A 190 -13.21 4.44 -18.60
C SER A 190 -12.06 3.56 -19.10
N ASN A 191 -10.83 4.08 -19.07
CA ASN A 191 -9.64 3.27 -19.34
C ASN A 191 -9.31 2.42 -18.12
N PHE A 192 -9.51 1.11 -18.27
CA PHE A 192 -9.25 0.13 -17.23
C PHE A 192 -7.90 -0.56 -17.41
N ILE A 193 -7.39 -1.07 -16.31
CA ILE A 193 -6.23 -1.98 -16.25
C ILE A 193 -6.78 -3.35 -15.91
N ASP A 194 -6.64 -4.32 -16.82
CA ASP A 194 -7.07 -5.70 -16.59
C ASP A 194 -5.87 -6.58 -16.21
N ALA A 195 -6.06 -7.43 -15.21
CA ALA A 195 -5.06 -8.39 -14.70
C ALA A 195 -5.75 -9.68 -14.26
N MET A 196 -5.04 -10.76 -13.94
CA MET A 196 -5.66 -12.04 -13.60
C MET A 196 -6.58 -11.98 -12.36
N ASN A 197 -6.13 -11.30 -11.31
CA ASN A 197 -6.82 -11.17 -10.04
C ASN A 197 -7.86 -10.04 -9.97
N GLY A 198 -7.92 -9.16 -10.98
CA GLY A 198 -8.84 -8.03 -10.89
C GLY A 198 -8.84 -7.08 -12.07
N ILE A 199 -9.66 -6.04 -11.94
CA ILE A 199 -9.72 -4.90 -12.86
C ILE A 199 -9.55 -3.63 -12.04
N ALA A 200 -8.78 -2.67 -12.54
CA ALA A 200 -8.59 -1.38 -11.89
C ALA A 200 -9.05 -0.23 -12.76
N TYR A 201 -9.67 0.77 -12.14
CA TYR A 201 -10.04 2.02 -12.76
C TYR A 201 -9.44 3.18 -11.98
N LYS A 202 -9.01 4.21 -12.70
CA LYS A 202 -8.60 5.47 -12.06
C LYS A 202 -9.83 6.27 -11.65
N ILE A 203 -9.72 6.96 -10.52
CA ILE A 203 -10.73 7.91 -10.05
C ILE A 203 -10.13 9.28 -9.74
N ASP A 204 -10.92 10.34 -9.96
CA ASP A 204 -10.51 11.73 -9.73
C ASP A 204 -10.76 12.25 -8.31
N HIS A 205 -11.38 11.44 -7.44
CA HIS A 205 -11.54 11.73 -6.01
C HIS A 205 -11.29 10.48 -5.17
N VAL A 206 -10.75 10.67 -3.96
CA VAL A 206 -10.62 9.59 -2.96
C VAL A 206 -12.00 9.16 -2.46
N LEU A 207 -12.21 7.85 -2.32
CA LEU A 207 -13.37 7.29 -1.64
C LEU A 207 -13.16 7.41 -0.13
N GLU A 208 -13.98 8.25 0.51
CA GLU A 208 -13.86 8.55 1.93
C GLU A 208 -14.29 7.35 2.80
N GLN A 209 -13.65 7.17 3.95
CA GLN A 209 -14.09 6.18 4.95
C GLN A 209 -15.47 6.60 5.51
N ALA A 210 -16.30 5.64 5.95
CA ALA A 210 -17.52 5.99 6.67
C ALA A 210 -17.14 6.71 7.96
N LYS A 211 -17.75 7.88 8.21
CA LYS A 211 -17.59 8.63 9.46
C LYS A 211 -18.44 8.05 10.58
#